data_AF-A0A6N7C3Q2-F1
#
_entry.id   AF-A0A6N7C3Q2-F1
#
_cell.length_a   1.000
_cell.length_b   1.000
_cell.length_c   1.000
_cell.angle_alpha   90.00
_cell.angle_beta   90.00
_cell.angle_gamma   90.00
#
_symmetry.space_group_name_H-M   'P 1'
#
loop_
_entity.id
_entity.type
_entity.pdbx_description
1 polymer ?
#
loop_
_entity_poly.entity_id
_entity_poly.type
_entity_poly.pdbx_seq_one_letter_code
_entity_poly.pdbx_strand_id
1 'polypeptide(L)'
;MENRRERRARKSAGSNSVGKYYPPSRDLEYDEYVGELGPARNGIHTEMHVRYGVLNDQYLDWSVTLYARRGDLDEILRTQKQLERRKIESVAITSTAIQRQTFDVDNPDAPPTTVNLVALRAGSEHTVDTQFDETLKALSHKWANKCNVLGPGVAHPRTVATFAFAQNNRDPEFRNGIYSWVRNTIIAHDSDTAEEVLVERGGYYFPRQPISAAVRVGERMKFLKAKRPVRKIASEDHPIIATTGTTMGMIVEAVNSGDWTDEIGQFLDD
;
A
#
# COMPACT_ATOMS: atom_id res chain seq x y z
N MET A 1 13.52 3.12 59.15
CA MET A 1 12.25 3.61 58.57
C MET A 1 12.56 4.11 57.16
N GLU A 2 12.42 3.22 56.19
CA GLU A 2 12.79 3.48 54.79
C GLU A 2 11.76 4.43 54.15
N ASN A 3 12.27 5.48 53.50
CA ASN A 3 11.53 6.70 53.24
C ASN A 3 10.50 6.48 52.13
N ARG A 4 9.22 6.79 52.40
CA ARG A 4 8.06 6.55 51.50
C ARG A 4 8.22 7.21 50.11
N ARG A 5 9.16 8.16 49.97
CA ARG A 5 9.55 8.82 48.70
C ARG A 5 10.41 7.93 47.80
N GLU A 6 11.33 7.13 48.33
CA GLU A 6 12.16 6.21 47.52
C GLU A 6 11.34 5.05 46.95
N ARG A 7 10.29 4.63 47.68
CA ARG A 7 9.30 3.64 47.21
C ARG A 7 8.45 4.14 46.03
N ARG A 8 8.26 5.46 45.88
CA ARG A 8 7.56 6.05 44.72
C ARG A 8 8.48 6.23 43.52
N ALA A 9 9.74 6.62 43.73
CA ALA A 9 10.72 6.72 42.65
C ALA A 9 11.09 5.35 42.04
N ARG A 10 11.09 4.27 42.84
CA ARG A 10 11.27 2.91 42.31
C ARG A 10 10.03 2.35 41.59
N LYS A 11 8.83 2.88 41.84
CA LYS A 11 7.61 2.49 41.10
C LYS A 11 7.47 3.16 39.74
N SER A 12 8.13 4.29 39.50
CA SER A 12 8.15 4.96 38.19
C SER A 12 9.22 4.42 37.24
N ALA A 13 10.17 3.61 37.71
CA ALA A 13 11.26 3.05 36.92
C ALA A 13 11.10 1.54 36.60
N GLY A 14 9.91 0.97 36.84
CA GLY A 14 9.69 -0.48 36.73
C GLY A 14 8.25 -0.90 36.45
N SER A 15 7.47 -0.08 35.73
CA SER A 15 6.17 -0.51 35.21
C SER A 15 6.33 -0.99 33.77
N ASN A 16 6.88 -2.20 33.61
CA ASN A 16 6.53 -3.02 32.45
C ASN A 16 5.04 -3.31 32.55
N SER A 17 4.22 -2.42 31.99
CA SER A 17 2.78 -2.64 31.93
C SER A 17 2.55 -3.82 31.01
N VAL A 18 1.98 -4.88 31.57
CA VAL A 18 1.31 -5.95 30.83
C VAL A 18 0.03 -5.34 30.24
N GLY A 19 0.19 -4.44 29.27
CA GLY A 19 -0.88 -3.68 28.62
C GLY A 19 -1.10 -4.16 27.19
N LYS A 20 -2.33 -3.99 26.68
CA LYS A 20 -2.63 -4.19 25.26
C LYS A 20 -1.90 -3.14 24.41
N TYR A 21 -1.58 -3.49 23.17
CA TYR A 21 -1.08 -2.54 22.19
C TYR A 21 -2.22 -1.63 21.73
N TYR A 22 -1.95 -0.33 21.65
CA TYR A 22 -2.83 0.65 21.05
C TYR A 22 -1.95 1.59 20.22
N PRO A 23 -2.23 1.75 18.92
CA PRO A 23 -1.53 2.75 18.12
C PRO A 23 -1.69 4.15 18.73
N PRO A 24 -0.69 5.03 18.64
CA PRO A 24 -0.77 6.40 19.13
C PRO A 24 -1.73 7.24 18.27
N SER A 25 -3.03 7.10 18.52
CA SER A 25 -4.11 7.46 17.59
C SER A 25 -4.30 8.96 17.28
N ARG A 26 -3.67 9.88 18.04
CA ARG A 26 -3.87 11.33 17.84
C ARG A 26 -2.95 11.95 16.79
N ASP A 27 -1.83 11.30 16.49
CA ASP A 27 -0.75 11.91 15.70
C ASP A 27 -0.36 11.07 14.47
N LEU A 28 -1.06 9.96 14.21
CA LEU A 28 -0.81 9.14 13.02
C LEU A 28 -1.30 9.85 11.75
N GLU A 29 -0.39 10.08 10.82
CA GLU A 29 -0.76 10.41 9.44
C GLU A 29 -1.12 9.12 8.72
N TYR A 30 -2.40 8.99 8.32
CA TYR A 30 -2.87 7.83 7.58
C TYR A 30 -2.80 8.05 6.09
N ASP A 31 -2.33 7.02 5.39
CA ASP A 31 -2.31 6.96 3.95
C ASP A 31 -2.45 5.52 3.46
N GLU A 32 -2.69 5.38 2.16
CA GLU A 32 -3.07 4.12 1.54
C GLU A 32 -2.48 4.00 0.13
N TYR A 33 -2.22 2.75 -0.29
CA TYR A 33 -1.94 2.47 -1.69
C TYR A 33 -2.50 1.12 -2.13
N VAL A 34 -2.79 1.02 -3.43
CA VAL A 34 -3.34 -0.19 -4.06
C VAL A 34 -2.55 -0.49 -5.33
N GLY A 35 -2.17 -1.75 -5.53
CA GLY A 35 -1.50 -2.20 -6.76
C GLY A 35 -1.89 -3.62 -7.15
N GLU A 36 -1.86 -3.92 -8.44
CA GLU A 36 -2.16 -5.27 -8.93
C GLU A 36 -0.91 -6.18 -8.85
N LEU A 37 -1.12 -7.47 -8.58
CA LEU A 37 -0.07 -8.48 -8.44
C LEU A 37 -0.24 -9.59 -9.49
N GLY A 38 0.83 -9.85 -10.24
CA GLY A 38 0.87 -10.91 -11.24
C GLY A 38 -0.06 -10.69 -12.44
N PRO A 39 -0.10 -11.66 -13.37
CA PRO A 39 -1.10 -11.65 -14.42
C PRO A 39 -2.46 -12.13 -13.89
N ALA A 40 -3.53 -11.70 -14.52
CA ALA A 40 -4.86 -12.23 -14.27
C ALA A 40 -4.89 -13.74 -14.60
N ARG A 41 -5.61 -14.51 -13.78
CA ARG A 41 -5.85 -15.95 -14.03
C ARG A 41 -7.34 -16.18 -14.18
N ASN A 42 -7.77 -16.64 -15.36
CA ASN A 42 -9.19 -16.88 -15.67
C ASN A 42 -10.08 -15.65 -15.42
N GLY A 43 -9.61 -14.45 -15.80
CA GLY A 43 -10.35 -13.19 -15.57
C GLY A 43 -10.36 -12.71 -14.10
N ILE A 44 -9.56 -13.33 -13.23
CA ILE A 44 -9.40 -12.91 -11.83
C ILE A 44 -8.05 -12.21 -11.67
N HIS A 45 -8.11 -10.95 -11.27
CA HIS A 45 -6.97 -10.12 -10.92
C HIS A 45 -6.71 -10.19 -9.41
N THR A 46 -5.44 -10.14 -8.99
CA THR A 46 -5.11 -10.02 -7.57
C THR A 46 -4.66 -8.61 -7.26
N GLU A 47 -5.33 -7.93 -6.34
CA GLU A 47 -4.98 -6.58 -5.90
C GLU A 47 -4.43 -6.62 -4.48
N MET A 48 -3.37 -5.87 -4.22
CA MET A 48 -2.83 -5.62 -2.89
C MET A 48 -3.21 -4.21 -2.46
N HIS A 49 -3.94 -4.12 -1.36
CA HIS A 49 -4.29 -2.87 -0.70
C HIS A 49 -3.54 -2.76 0.60
N VAL A 50 -2.86 -1.65 0.81
CA VAL A 50 -2.14 -1.33 2.03
C VAL A 50 -2.71 -0.05 2.62
N ARG A 51 -3.11 -0.11 3.88
CA ARG A 51 -3.39 1.06 4.73
C ARG A 51 -2.31 1.13 5.78
N TYR A 52 -1.80 2.33 6.06
CA TYR A 52 -0.78 2.53 7.07
C TYR A 52 -0.93 3.90 7.74
N GLY A 53 -0.59 3.97 9.02
CA GLY A 53 -0.51 5.16 9.84
C GLY A 53 0.93 5.33 10.28
N VAL A 54 1.52 6.49 9.97
CA VAL A 54 2.92 6.79 10.24
C VAL A 54 3.06 7.86 11.32
N LEU A 55 4.05 7.67 12.20
CA LEU A 55 4.48 8.67 13.19
C LEU A 55 5.98 8.47 13.43
N ASN A 56 6.75 9.56 13.37
CA ASN A 56 8.22 9.53 13.52
C ASN A 56 8.87 8.47 12.62
N ASP A 57 8.43 8.42 11.35
CA ASP A 57 8.88 7.47 10.33
C ASP A 57 8.62 5.98 10.63
N GLN A 58 7.81 5.68 11.64
CA GLN A 58 7.39 4.32 11.99
C GLN A 58 5.95 4.06 11.59
N TYR A 59 5.70 2.88 11.04
CA TYR A 59 4.36 2.41 10.65
C TYR A 59 3.75 1.71 11.85
N LEU A 60 2.86 2.40 12.56
CA LEU A 60 2.36 1.96 13.88
C LEU A 60 0.92 1.44 13.85
N ASP A 61 0.21 1.67 12.75
CA ASP A 61 -1.08 1.04 12.47
C ASP A 61 -1.14 0.71 10.99
N TRP A 62 -1.25 -0.56 10.60
CA TRP A 62 -1.27 -0.94 9.21
C TRP A 62 -2.06 -2.22 8.96
N SER A 63 -2.50 -2.37 7.72
CA SER A 63 -3.05 -3.59 7.17
C SER A 63 -2.60 -3.81 5.73
N VAL A 64 -2.24 -5.04 5.40
CA VAL A 64 -1.99 -5.50 4.02
C VAL A 64 -3.08 -6.50 3.67
N THR A 65 -3.95 -6.17 2.71
CA THR A 65 -5.06 -7.01 2.29
C THR A 65 -4.94 -7.35 0.81
N LEU A 66 -5.07 -8.64 0.49
CA LEU A 66 -5.16 -9.14 -0.87
C LEU A 66 -6.62 -9.36 -1.27
N TYR A 67 -6.99 -8.85 -2.42
CA TYR A 67 -8.31 -9.02 -3.03
C TYR A 67 -8.21 -9.81 -4.34
N ALA A 68 -9.17 -10.71 -4.57
CA ALA A 68 -9.49 -11.25 -5.88
C ALA A 68 -10.53 -10.33 -6.51
N ARG A 69 -10.14 -9.59 -7.55
CA ARG A 69 -11.05 -8.77 -8.36
C ARG A 69 -11.49 -9.57 -9.58
N ARG A 70 -12.80 -9.69 -9.79
CA ARG A 70 -13.39 -10.36 -10.95
C ARG A 70 -13.85 -9.34 -11.97
N GLY A 71 -13.57 -9.62 -13.24
CA GLY A 71 -13.93 -8.74 -14.35
C GLY A 71 -12.83 -7.75 -14.72
N ASP A 72 -13.03 -7.10 -15.84
CA ASP A 72 -12.10 -6.17 -16.48
C ASP A 72 -12.80 -4.85 -16.84
N LEU A 73 -12.07 -3.98 -17.56
CA LEU A 73 -12.58 -2.69 -18.01
C LEU A 73 -13.81 -2.83 -18.92
N ASP A 74 -13.84 -3.82 -19.80
CA ASP A 74 -14.96 -4.03 -20.71
C ASP A 74 -16.25 -4.33 -19.92
N GLU A 75 -16.13 -5.11 -18.83
CA GLU A 75 -17.24 -5.34 -17.92
C GLU A 75 -17.70 -4.06 -17.21
N ILE A 76 -16.78 -3.21 -16.75
CA ILE A 76 -17.11 -1.92 -16.13
C ILE A 76 -17.83 -1.01 -17.13
N LEU A 77 -17.28 -0.85 -18.33
CA LEU A 77 -17.83 0.02 -19.38
C LEU A 77 -19.23 -0.45 -19.81
N ARG A 78 -19.44 -1.77 -19.91
CA ARG A 78 -20.72 -2.37 -20.28
C ARG A 78 -21.76 -2.28 -19.18
N THR A 79 -21.38 -2.54 -17.93
CA THR A 79 -22.34 -2.71 -16.82
C THR A 79 -22.55 -1.44 -15.99
N GLN A 80 -21.58 -0.52 -16.01
CA GLN A 80 -21.50 0.65 -15.13
C GLN A 80 -21.59 0.30 -13.64
N LYS A 81 -21.18 -0.92 -13.27
CA LYS A 81 -21.13 -1.41 -11.88
C LYS A 81 -19.69 -1.54 -11.43
N GLN A 82 -19.48 -1.41 -10.12
CA GLN A 82 -18.19 -1.73 -9.51
C GLN A 82 -17.91 -3.23 -9.67
N LEU A 83 -16.64 -3.56 -9.91
CA LEU A 83 -16.21 -4.94 -10.00
C LEU A 83 -16.27 -5.62 -8.64
N GLU A 84 -16.63 -6.91 -8.67
CA GLU A 84 -16.65 -7.73 -7.48
C GLU A 84 -15.22 -7.92 -6.96
N ARG A 85 -15.03 -7.70 -5.65
CA ARG A 85 -13.79 -7.96 -4.94
C ARG A 85 -14.04 -8.85 -3.76
N ARG A 86 -13.30 -9.94 -3.66
CA ARG A 86 -13.35 -10.88 -2.53
C ARG A 86 -12.00 -10.89 -1.83
N LYS A 87 -11.99 -10.83 -0.50
CA LYS A 87 -10.74 -10.92 0.26
C LYS A 87 -10.14 -12.32 0.08
N ILE A 88 -8.83 -12.38 -0.06
CA ILE A 88 -8.05 -13.63 -0.11
C ILE A 88 -7.31 -13.80 1.21
N GLU A 89 -6.59 -12.76 1.60
CA GLU A 89 -5.71 -12.75 2.77
C GLU A 89 -5.68 -11.32 3.33
N SER A 90 -5.63 -11.18 4.65
CA SER A 90 -5.39 -9.90 5.31
C SER A 90 -4.42 -10.08 6.46
N VAL A 91 -3.36 -9.28 6.50
CA VAL A 91 -2.48 -9.16 7.66
C VAL A 91 -2.73 -7.80 8.28
N ALA A 92 -3.13 -7.77 9.55
CA ALA A 92 -3.49 -6.52 10.22
C ALA A 92 -3.15 -6.56 11.72
N ILE A 93 -2.98 -5.37 12.29
CA ILE A 93 -2.74 -5.18 13.72
C ILE A 93 -4.05 -5.24 14.49
N THR A 94 -4.01 -5.88 15.66
CA THR A 94 -5.03 -5.83 16.69
C THR A 94 -4.41 -5.37 18.01
N SER A 95 -5.24 -5.16 19.04
CA SER A 95 -4.74 -4.78 20.36
C SER A 95 -3.84 -5.82 21.06
N THR A 96 -3.79 -7.05 20.54
CA THR A 96 -3.08 -8.17 21.19
C THR A 96 -2.12 -8.92 20.27
N ALA A 97 -2.23 -8.73 18.95
CA ALA A 97 -1.43 -9.45 17.98
C ALA A 97 -1.44 -8.79 16.60
N ILE A 98 -0.43 -9.10 15.80
CA ILE A 98 -0.50 -9.01 14.33
C ILE A 98 -1.09 -10.32 13.84
N GLN A 99 -2.20 -10.25 13.14
CA GLN A 99 -2.98 -11.42 12.73
C GLN A 99 -3.00 -11.54 11.22
N ARG A 100 -2.79 -12.76 10.72
CA ARG A 100 -3.14 -13.14 9.35
C ARG A 100 -4.51 -13.79 9.36
N GLN A 101 -5.38 -13.32 8.49
CA GLN A 101 -6.68 -13.89 8.20
C GLN A 101 -6.68 -14.38 6.75
N THR A 102 -7.08 -15.62 6.53
CA THR A 102 -7.27 -16.20 5.20
C THR A 102 -8.76 -16.43 4.98
N PHE A 103 -9.26 -15.99 3.84
CA PHE A 103 -10.68 -15.99 3.50
C PHE A 103 -10.96 -17.03 2.41
N ASP A 104 -12.14 -17.65 2.48
CA ASP A 104 -12.64 -18.50 1.39
C ASP A 104 -13.24 -17.60 0.31
N VAL A 105 -12.59 -17.56 -0.86
CA VAL A 105 -13.01 -16.73 -1.98
C VAL A 105 -14.31 -17.27 -2.61
N ASP A 106 -14.58 -18.56 -2.51
CA ASP A 106 -15.79 -19.17 -3.08
C ASP A 106 -16.96 -19.16 -2.10
N ASN A 107 -16.67 -19.07 -0.80
CA ASN A 107 -17.65 -18.90 0.28
C ASN A 107 -17.35 -17.65 1.14
N PRO A 108 -17.68 -16.43 0.67
CA PRO A 108 -17.31 -15.17 1.33
C PRO A 108 -17.98 -14.97 2.71
N ASP A 109 -19.05 -15.71 3.01
CA ASP A 109 -19.75 -15.66 4.29
C ASP A 109 -19.11 -16.56 5.36
N ALA A 110 -18.19 -17.45 4.97
CA ALA A 110 -17.46 -18.28 5.92
C ALA A 110 -16.52 -17.42 6.79
N PRO A 111 -16.38 -17.73 8.10
CA PRO A 111 -15.42 -17.02 8.94
C PRO A 111 -13.99 -17.27 8.43
N PRO A 112 -13.11 -16.26 8.46
CA PRO A 112 -11.73 -16.45 8.03
C PRO A 112 -10.96 -17.34 9.00
N THR A 113 -10.01 -18.11 8.45
CA THR A 113 -9.00 -18.78 9.27
C THR A 113 -8.03 -17.74 9.81
N THR A 114 -7.88 -17.66 11.14
CA THR A 114 -7.05 -16.65 11.79
C THR A 114 -5.80 -17.27 12.42
N VAL A 115 -4.64 -16.68 12.15
CA VAL A 115 -3.33 -17.05 12.72
C VAL A 115 -2.70 -15.81 13.35
N ASN A 116 -2.30 -15.91 14.61
CA ASN A 116 -1.49 -14.88 15.26
C ASN A 116 -0.04 -15.04 14.77
N LEU A 117 0.49 -14.03 14.08
CA LEU A 117 1.87 -14.01 13.62
C LEU A 117 2.81 -13.59 14.76
N VAL A 118 2.44 -12.49 15.44
CA VAL A 118 3.23 -11.90 16.52
C VAL A 118 2.30 -11.42 17.61
N ALA A 119 2.61 -11.73 18.87
CA ALA A 119 1.90 -11.19 20.02
C ALA A 119 2.35 -9.75 20.31
N LEU A 120 1.40 -8.86 20.58
CA LEU A 120 1.64 -7.45 20.84
C LEU A 120 1.28 -7.06 22.27
N ARG A 121 1.99 -6.06 22.78
CA ARG A 121 1.77 -5.44 24.09
C ARG A 121 2.08 -3.94 24.00
N ALA A 122 1.78 -3.20 25.06
CA ALA A 122 2.29 -1.84 25.21
C ALA A 122 3.83 -1.83 25.05
N GLY A 123 4.37 -0.90 24.26
CA GLY A 123 5.80 -0.85 23.94
C GLY A 123 6.21 -1.70 22.72
N SER A 124 5.27 -2.26 21.95
CA SER A 124 5.55 -3.07 20.76
C SER A 124 5.70 -2.26 19.47
N GLU A 125 5.85 -0.94 19.52
CA GLU A 125 5.89 -0.05 18.34
C GLU A 125 6.97 -0.47 17.34
N HIS A 126 8.19 -0.74 17.80
CA HIS A 126 9.27 -1.23 16.95
C HIS A 126 8.99 -2.60 16.32
N THR A 127 8.31 -3.50 17.06
CA THR A 127 7.91 -4.81 16.54
C THR A 127 6.85 -4.66 15.45
N VAL A 128 5.90 -3.74 15.65
CA VAL A 128 4.85 -3.46 14.67
C VAL A 128 5.43 -2.92 13.37
N ASP A 129 6.36 -1.97 13.49
CA ASP A 129 7.07 -1.38 12.36
C ASP A 129 7.89 -2.43 11.58
N THR A 130 8.71 -3.22 12.29
CA THR A 130 9.51 -4.30 11.68
C THR A 130 8.62 -5.33 10.97
N GLN A 131 7.49 -5.70 11.57
CA GLN A 131 6.63 -6.72 11.00
C GLN A 131 5.93 -6.25 9.71
N PHE A 132 5.76 -4.95 9.50
CA PHE A 132 5.30 -4.41 8.22
C PHE A 132 6.27 -4.79 7.09
N ASP A 133 7.55 -4.48 7.28
CA ASP A 133 8.61 -4.71 6.30
C ASP A 133 8.79 -6.22 6.03
N GLU A 134 8.75 -7.04 7.07
CA GLU A 134 8.79 -8.51 6.94
C GLU A 134 7.57 -9.05 6.18
N THR A 135 6.38 -8.49 6.42
CA THR A 135 5.14 -8.92 5.73
C THR A 135 5.23 -8.60 4.24
N LEU A 136 5.67 -7.40 3.87
CA LEU A 136 5.85 -7.01 2.48
C LEU A 136 6.95 -7.83 1.79
N LYS A 137 8.08 -8.08 2.46
CA LYS A 137 9.16 -8.93 1.94
C LYS A 137 8.71 -10.36 1.69
N ALA A 138 8.02 -10.97 2.65
CA ALA A 138 7.48 -12.32 2.51
C ALA A 138 6.46 -12.41 1.36
N LEU A 139 5.61 -11.39 1.23
CA LEU A 139 4.62 -11.32 0.16
C LEU A 139 5.26 -11.13 -1.23
N SER A 140 6.29 -10.29 -1.33
CA SER A 140 7.07 -10.09 -2.55
C SER A 140 7.71 -11.40 -3.02
N HIS A 141 8.40 -12.12 -2.13
CA HIS A 141 8.98 -13.44 -2.45
C HIS A 141 7.91 -14.45 -2.86
N LYS A 142 6.79 -14.51 -2.14
CA LYS A 142 5.65 -15.40 -2.46
C LYS A 142 5.15 -15.14 -3.88
N TRP A 143 5.03 -13.88 -4.29
CA TRP A 143 4.55 -13.52 -5.63
C TRP A 143 5.59 -13.66 -6.72
N ALA A 144 6.87 -13.38 -6.45
CA ALA A 144 7.95 -13.70 -7.39
C ALA A 144 7.92 -15.19 -7.77
N ASN A 145 7.77 -16.08 -6.77
CA ASN A 145 7.66 -17.53 -7.01
C ASN A 145 6.38 -17.93 -7.75
N LYS A 146 5.24 -17.29 -7.42
CA LYS A 146 3.93 -17.60 -8.02
C LYS A 146 3.80 -17.09 -9.47
N CYS A 147 4.55 -16.06 -9.83
CA CYS A 147 4.47 -15.37 -11.12
C CYS A 147 5.60 -15.70 -12.11
N ASN A 148 6.20 -16.90 -12.02
CA ASN A 148 7.16 -17.46 -12.99
C ASN A 148 6.61 -17.64 -14.45
N VAL A 149 5.65 -16.82 -14.87
CA VAL A 149 4.99 -16.84 -16.18
C VAL A 149 5.93 -16.31 -17.28
N LEU A 150 6.95 -15.53 -16.91
CA LEU A 150 7.99 -15.02 -17.83
C LEU A 150 9.29 -15.85 -17.78
N GLY A 151 9.29 -16.99 -17.05
CA GLY A 151 10.46 -17.83 -16.80
C GLY A 151 10.86 -17.88 -15.32
N PRO A 152 11.75 -18.81 -14.92
CA PRO A 152 12.22 -18.91 -13.54
C PRO A 152 12.92 -17.62 -13.09
N GLY A 153 12.44 -17.01 -12.01
CA GLY A 153 13.10 -15.85 -11.38
C GLY A 153 12.74 -14.49 -11.98
N VAL A 154 11.85 -14.41 -12.98
CA VAL A 154 11.38 -13.14 -13.54
C VAL A 154 10.02 -12.79 -12.93
N ALA A 155 10.01 -11.82 -12.02
CA ALA A 155 8.78 -11.30 -11.43
C ALA A 155 7.95 -10.52 -12.47
N HIS A 156 6.62 -10.64 -12.39
CA HIS A 156 5.72 -9.90 -13.28
C HIS A 156 5.85 -8.37 -13.08
N PRO A 157 5.85 -7.54 -14.13
CA PRO A 157 6.01 -6.09 -14.01
C PRO A 157 5.05 -5.42 -13.01
N ARG A 158 3.78 -5.84 -12.99
CA ARG A 158 2.77 -5.39 -11.99
C ARG A 158 3.24 -5.60 -10.54
N THR A 159 3.81 -6.78 -10.28
CA THR A 159 4.36 -7.14 -8.96
C THR A 159 5.56 -6.27 -8.63
N VAL A 160 6.50 -6.11 -9.58
CA VAL A 160 7.71 -5.29 -9.39
C VAL A 160 7.34 -3.84 -9.09
N ALA A 161 6.48 -3.22 -9.90
CA ALA A 161 6.04 -1.84 -9.71
C ALA A 161 5.36 -1.63 -8.35
N THR A 162 4.49 -2.55 -7.94
CA THR A 162 3.76 -2.44 -6.68
C THR A 162 4.71 -2.50 -5.47
N PHE A 163 5.68 -3.41 -5.46
CA PHE A 163 6.65 -3.51 -4.36
C PHE A 163 7.72 -2.42 -4.40
N ALA A 164 8.11 -1.93 -5.59
CA ALA A 164 9.01 -0.78 -5.72
C ALA A 164 8.37 0.49 -5.15
N PHE A 165 7.08 0.74 -5.45
CA PHE A 165 6.34 1.83 -4.83
C PHE A 165 6.30 1.67 -3.31
N ALA A 166 5.97 0.47 -2.80
CA ALA A 166 5.93 0.21 -1.37
C ALA A 166 7.27 0.52 -0.66
N GLN A 167 8.39 0.18 -1.27
CA GLN A 167 9.74 0.48 -0.76
C GLN A 167 10.02 1.99 -0.77
N ASN A 168 9.75 2.70 -1.87
CA ASN A 168 9.96 4.14 -1.94
C ASN A 168 9.04 4.89 -0.98
N ASN A 169 7.78 4.46 -0.88
CA ASN A 169 6.84 5.06 0.04
C ASN A 169 7.23 4.85 1.52
N ARG A 170 8.08 3.86 1.84
CA ARG A 170 8.66 3.65 3.17
C ARG A 170 9.72 4.71 3.51
N ASP A 171 10.39 5.26 2.50
CA ASP A 171 11.41 6.30 2.63
C ASP A 171 10.79 7.65 3.06
N PRO A 172 11.21 8.23 4.21
CA PRO A 172 10.77 9.56 4.63
C PRO A 172 11.05 10.67 3.62
N GLU A 173 12.16 10.61 2.86
CA GLU A 173 12.50 11.64 1.88
C GLU A 173 11.52 11.64 0.70
N PHE A 174 11.14 10.46 0.24
CA PHE A 174 10.07 10.31 -0.74
C PHE A 174 8.74 10.82 -0.18
N ARG A 175 8.37 10.37 1.03
CA ARG A 175 7.05 10.66 1.62
C ARG A 175 6.86 12.12 2.01
N ASN A 176 7.91 12.80 2.46
CA ASN A 176 7.84 14.14 3.06
C ASN A 176 8.52 15.21 2.18
N GLY A 177 9.24 14.81 1.14
CA GLY A 177 9.90 15.72 0.20
C GLY A 177 9.01 16.12 -0.98
N ILE A 178 9.59 16.08 -2.18
CA ILE A 178 8.94 16.54 -3.43
C ILE A 178 7.72 15.70 -3.83
N TYR A 179 7.60 14.47 -3.31
CA TYR A 179 6.46 13.58 -3.54
C TYR A 179 5.47 13.54 -2.37
N SER A 180 5.51 14.49 -1.45
CA SER A 180 4.55 14.60 -0.34
C SER A 180 3.08 14.70 -0.76
N TRP A 181 2.81 15.06 -2.02
CA TRP A 181 1.47 15.07 -2.60
C TRP A 181 1.00 13.70 -3.11
N VAL A 182 1.89 12.71 -3.25
CA VAL A 182 1.59 11.34 -3.66
C VAL A 182 1.04 10.60 -2.44
N ARG A 183 -0.28 10.63 -2.33
CA ARG A 183 -1.09 10.05 -1.25
C ARG A 183 -2.29 9.32 -1.89
N ASN A 184 -2.87 8.36 -1.18
CA ASN A 184 -3.99 7.51 -1.59
C ASN A 184 -3.78 6.99 -3.02
N THR A 185 -2.72 6.22 -3.17
CA THR A 185 -2.08 6.00 -4.47
C THR A 185 -2.56 4.71 -5.13
N ILE A 186 -2.94 4.78 -6.39
CA ILE A 186 -3.21 3.58 -7.20
C ILE A 186 -2.04 3.33 -8.15
N ILE A 187 -1.45 2.15 -8.07
CA ILE A 187 -0.33 1.71 -8.89
C ILE A 187 -0.92 0.92 -10.06
N ALA A 188 -0.94 1.55 -11.22
CA ALA A 188 -1.49 0.97 -12.43
C ALA A 188 -0.41 0.31 -13.30
N HIS A 189 -0.87 -0.50 -14.24
CA HIS A 189 -0.02 -1.17 -15.22
C HIS A 189 -0.06 -0.47 -16.59
N ASP A 190 0.88 -0.83 -17.45
CA ASP A 190 1.08 -0.38 -18.82
C ASP A 190 -0.14 -0.52 -19.74
N SER A 191 -0.98 -1.49 -19.43
CA SER A 191 -2.24 -1.77 -20.13
C SER A 191 -3.40 -0.94 -19.60
N ASP A 192 -3.28 -0.42 -18.39
CA ASP A 192 -4.37 0.22 -17.69
C ASP A 192 -4.44 1.68 -18.15
N THR A 193 -5.64 2.11 -18.50
CA THR A 193 -5.84 3.53 -18.82
C THR A 193 -5.93 4.34 -17.53
N ALA A 194 -5.54 5.62 -17.58
CA ALA A 194 -5.75 6.54 -16.46
C ALA A 194 -7.22 6.57 -16.01
N GLU A 195 -8.14 6.38 -16.97
CA GLU A 195 -9.58 6.32 -16.72
C GLU A 195 -9.96 5.08 -15.91
N GLU A 196 -9.52 3.88 -16.30
CA GLU A 196 -9.78 2.63 -15.55
C GLU A 196 -9.36 2.78 -14.08
N VAL A 197 -8.18 3.34 -13.88
CA VAL A 197 -7.54 3.44 -12.57
C VAL A 197 -8.27 4.47 -11.69
N LEU A 198 -8.51 5.67 -12.22
CA LEU A 198 -9.07 6.77 -11.43
C LEU A 198 -10.59 6.65 -11.24
N VAL A 199 -11.31 6.13 -12.23
CA VAL A 199 -12.77 5.99 -12.17
C VAL A 199 -13.15 4.77 -11.32
N GLU A 200 -12.61 3.60 -11.65
CA GLU A 200 -13.06 2.37 -11.00
C GLU A 200 -12.35 2.14 -9.68
N ARG A 201 -11.02 1.97 -9.69
CA ARG A 201 -10.26 1.67 -8.46
C ARG A 201 -10.28 2.87 -7.53
N GLY A 202 -10.14 4.09 -8.06
CA GLY A 202 -10.28 5.32 -7.29
C GLY A 202 -11.67 5.48 -6.68
N GLY A 203 -12.73 5.18 -7.45
CA GLY A 203 -14.10 5.21 -6.94
C GLY A 203 -14.38 4.16 -5.87
N TYR A 204 -13.74 2.99 -5.94
CA TYR A 204 -13.89 1.91 -4.98
C TYR A 204 -13.10 2.16 -3.68
N TYR A 205 -11.79 2.39 -3.78
CA TYR A 205 -10.90 2.49 -2.62
C TYR A 205 -10.94 3.87 -1.96
N PHE A 206 -11.12 4.93 -2.75
CA PHE A 206 -10.94 6.30 -2.28
C PHE A 206 -12.13 7.22 -2.62
N PRO A 207 -13.39 6.82 -2.33
CA PRO A 207 -14.59 7.47 -2.85
C PRO A 207 -14.75 8.95 -2.46
N ARG A 208 -13.99 9.42 -1.47
CA ARG A 208 -14.12 10.76 -0.85
C ARG A 208 -12.81 11.48 -0.63
N GLN A 209 -11.69 10.89 -1.04
CA GLN A 209 -10.37 11.44 -0.76
C GLN A 209 -9.70 11.92 -2.06
N PRO A 210 -8.79 12.90 -1.99
CA PRO A 210 -7.85 13.15 -3.08
C PRO A 210 -7.04 11.88 -3.33
N ILE A 211 -6.79 11.59 -4.60
CA ILE A 211 -6.05 10.40 -5.02
C ILE A 211 -4.90 10.77 -5.92
N SER A 212 -3.87 9.94 -5.88
CA SER A 212 -2.85 9.91 -6.90
C SER A 212 -2.88 8.56 -7.62
N ALA A 213 -2.42 8.54 -8.86
CA ALA A 213 -2.31 7.30 -9.62
C ALA A 213 -1.00 7.28 -10.40
N ALA A 214 -0.23 6.21 -10.25
CA ALA A 214 0.89 5.92 -11.12
C ALA A 214 0.36 5.18 -12.35
N VAL A 215 0.32 5.83 -13.51
CA VAL A 215 -0.25 5.26 -14.75
C VAL A 215 0.68 5.44 -15.94
N ARG A 216 0.51 4.62 -16.98
CA ARG A 216 1.29 4.77 -18.21
C ARG A 216 0.69 5.88 -19.09
N VAL A 217 1.52 6.84 -19.48
CA VAL A 217 1.21 7.93 -20.40
C VAL A 217 2.24 7.90 -21.53
N GLY A 218 1.87 7.34 -22.68
CA GLY A 218 2.79 7.06 -23.78
C GLY A 218 3.78 5.93 -23.43
N GLU A 219 5.07 6.20 -23.59
CA GLU A 219 6.13 5.23 -23.22
C GLU A 219 6.60 5.35 -21.76
N ARG A 220 6.02 6.28 -20.99
CA ARG A 220 6.46 6.60 -19.63
C ARG A 220 5.34 6.40 -18.62
N MET A 221 5.65 5.85 -17.45
CA MET A 221 4.76 5.92 -16.30
C MET A 221 4.78 7.35 -15.73
N LYS A 222 3.68 7.87 -15.19
CA LYS A 222 3.60 9.19 -14.56
C LYS A 222 2.69 9.13 -13.36
N PHE A 223 2.96 9.95 -12.35
CA PHE A 223 1.98 10.20 -11.30
C PHE A 223 0.98 11.26 -11.77
N LEU A 224 -0.29 10.92 -11.66
CA LEU A 224 -1.42 11.81 -11.88
C LEU A 224 -2.01 12.18 -10.53
N LYS A 225 -2.47 13.41 -10.42
CA LYS A 225 -3.22 13.88 -9.25
C LYS A 225 -4.68 14.14 -9.62
N ALA A 226 -5.60 13.61 -8.84
CA ALA A 226 -7.03 13.90 -8.95
C ALA A 226 -7.60 14.38 -7.61
N LYS A 227 -8.34 15.50 -7.64
CA LYS A 227 -8.92 16.10 -6.41
C LYS A 227 -10.01 15.23 -5.78
N ARG A 228 -10.66 14.36 -6.58
CA ARG A 228 -11.66 13.36 -6.19
C ARG A 228 -11.64 12.22 -7.23
N PRO A 229 -12.09 11.00 -6.88
CA PRO A 229 -12.32 9.97 -7.88
C PRO A 229 -13.34 10.42 -8.92
N VAL A 230 -13.01 10.18 -10.18
CA VAL A 230 -13.76 10.68 -11.33
C VAL A 230 -14.97 9.76 -11.55
N ARG A 231 -16.20 10.29 -11.57
CA ARG A 231 -17.42 9.48 -11.83
C ARG A 231 -17.71 9.27 -13.32
N LYS A 232 -17.14 10.14 -14.16
CA LYS A 232 -17.17 10.14 -15.63
C LYS A 232 -16.19 11.22 -16.07
N ILE A 233 -15.34 10.95 -17.08
CA ILE A 233 -14.64 12.04 -17.77
C ILE A 233 -15.66 12.66 -18.73
N ALA A 234 -16.55 13.52 -18.23
CA ALA A 234 -17.14 14.52 -19.10
C ALA A 234 -15.98 15.44 -19.50
N SER A 235 -15.83 15.72 -20.79
CA SER A 235 -14.59 16.11 -21.46
C SER A 235 -13.86 17.36 -20.95
N GLU A 236 -14.32 18.07 -19.92
CA GLU A 236 -13.71 19.37 -19.53
C GLU A 236 -13.69 19.69 -18.02
N ASP A 237 -14.38 18.97 -17.14
CA ASP A 237 -14.60 19.51 -15.77
C ASP A 237 -13.54 19.14 -14.72
N HIS A 238 -12.71 18.13 -14.93
CA HIS A 238 -11.74 17.66 -13.94
C HIS A 238 -10.36 17.51 -14.57
N PRO A 239 -9.47 18.52 -14.49
CA PRO A 239 -8.14 18.41 -15.07
C PRO A 239 -7.38 17.31 -14.34
N ILE A 240 -7.16 16.19 -15.04
CA ILE A 240 -6.13 15.23 -14.69
C ILE A 240 -4.81 15.94 -14.98
N ILE A 241 -4.09 16.32 -13.92
CA ILE A 241 -2.81 17.00 -14.07
C ILE A 241 -1.73 15.93 -13.89
N ALA A 242 -0.96 15.68 -14.95
CA ALA A 242 0.31 14.98 -14.82
C ALA A 242 1.27 15.90 -14.08
N THR A 243 1.56 15.57 -12.83
CA THR A 243 2.48 16.35 -12.00
C THR A 243 3.77 15.54 -11.88
N THR A 244 4.86 16.11 -12.38
CA THR A 244 6.23 15.56 -12.47
C THR A 244 6.48 14.57 -13.64
N GLY A 245 7.69 14.65 -14.22
CA GLY A 245 8.17 13.79 -15.30
C GLY A 245 8.73 12.44 -14.84
N THR A 246 8.72 12.18 -13.53
CA THR A 246 9.27 10.96 -12.93
C THR A 246 8.36 9.76 -13.19
N THR A 247 8.97 8.67 -13.66
CA THR A 247 8.25 7.46 -14.06
C THR A 247 8.44 6.32 -13.07
N MET A 248 7.45 5.43 -12.93
CA MET A 248 7.68 4.14 -12.24
C MET A 248 8.80 3.32 -12.90
N GLY A 249 9.08 3.53 -14.18
CA GLY A 249 10.27 2.97 -14.84
C GLY A 249 11.57 3.52 -14.24
N MET A 250 11.64 4.82 -13.97
CA MET A 250 12.76 5.45 -13.26
C MET A 250 12.83 4.99 -11.80
N ILE A 251 11.70 4.73 -11.14
CA ILE A 251 11.66 4.17 -9.79
C ILE A 251 12.12 2.70 -9.79
N VAL A 252 11.71 1.89 -10.77
CA VAL A 252 12.12 0.49 -10.92
C VAL A 252 13.58 0.38 -11.38
N GLU A 253 14.04 1.28 -12.24
CA GLU A 253 15.44 1.40 -12.67
C GLU A 253 16.31 1.88 -11.50
N ALA A 254 15.86 2.86 -10.71
CA ALA A 254 16.51 3.33 -9.48
C ALA A 254 16.68 2.21 -8.43
N VAL A 255 15.64 1.41 -8.21
CA VAL A 255 15.69 0.26 -7.29
C VAL A 255 16.67 -0.82 -7.77
N ASN A 256 16.91 -0.92 -9.08
CA ASN A 256 17.88 -1.85 -9.65
C ASN A 256 19.29 -1.24 -9.83
N SER A 257 19.44 0.08 -9.85
CA SER A 257 20.73 0.77 -10.07
C SER A 257 21.44 1.22 -8.80
N GLY A 258 20.75 1.32 -7.66
CA GLY A 258 21.37 1.44 -6.33
C GLY A 258 22.05 2.78 -6.01
N ASP A 259 21.96 3.78 -6.89
CA ASP A 259 22.74 5.03 -6.78
C ASP A 259 21.85 6.24 -7.13
N TRP A 260 21.39 6.99 -6.12
CA TRP A 260 20.48 8.14 -6.30
C TRP A 260 20.94 9.41 -5.55
N THR A 261 22.26 9.61 -5.36
CA THR A 261 22.74 10.85 -4.72
C THR A 261 23.13 11.98 -5.67
N ASP A 262 23.47 11.72 -6.94
CA ASP A 262 24.17 12.75 -7.74
C ASP A 262 23.41 13.34 -8.97
N GLU A 263 22.34 12.73 -9.49
CA GLU A 263 21.84 13.11 -10.85
C GLU A 263 20.43 13.72 -10.94
N ILE A 264 19.70 13.90 -9.83
CA ILE A 264 18.34 14.50 -9.85
C ILE A 264 18.37 15.98 -10.27
N GLY A 265 19.50 16.67 -10.07
CA GLY A 265 19.63 18.11 -10.35
C GLY A 265 19.40 18.48 -11.83
N GLN A 266 19.56 17.55 -12.77
CA GLN A 266 19.45 17.85 -14.20
C GLN A 266 18.02 17.73 -14.75
N PHE A 267 17.07 17.13 -14.03
CA PHE A 267 15.68 16.94 -14.49
C PHE A 267 14.70 17.98 -13.94
N LEU A 268 15.17 18.94 -13.14
CA LEU A 268 14.33 19.96 -12.49
C LEU A 268 14.42 21.35 -13.17
N ASP A 269 15.24 21.50 -14.20
CA ASP A 269 15.52 22.79 -14.85
C ASP A 269 14.83 23.01 -16.22
N ASP A 270 13.86 22.17 -16.62
CA ASP A 270 13.00 22.41 -17.80
C ASP A 270 11.49 22.33 -17.50
#